data_AF-A0A2H0TNQ6-F1
#
_entry.id   AF-A0A2H0TNQ6-F1
#
_cell.length_a   1.000
_cell.length_b   1.000
_cell.length_c   1.000
_cell.angle_alpha   90.00
_cell.angle_beta   90.00
_cell.angle_gamma   90.00
#
_symmetry.space_group_name_H-M   'P 1'
#
loop_
_entity.id
_entity.type
_entity.pdbx_description
1 polymer ?
#
loop_
_entity_poly.entity_id
_entity_poly.type
_entity_poly.pdbx_seq_one_letter_code
_entity_poly.pdbx_strand_id
1 'polypeptide(L)'
;MEKLAQLIQNNEPLILTIFLVIFLIIFLWAIFLQINLNKLKEKGETFFGESKVKNIEDLVLNHSKSLKTLDKDIHELYSISNQINNLAFRSIHKTGLIRFNPFGDVGGDQSFSIALLNGKNNGLVISSLFTREGTRTYSKSIIQGKTEKYPLTQEEEQALKVAIASTSKQV
;
A
#
# COMPACT_ATOMS: atom_id res chain seq x y z
N MET A 1 -64.23 -68.30 0.93
CA MET A 1 -62.94 -68.31 0.19
C MET A 1 -63.15 -68.68 -1.28
N GLU A 2 -63.94 -69.71 -1.62
CA GLU A 2 -64.16 -70.14 -3.02
C GLU A 2 -64.89 -69.12 -3.91
N LYS A 3 -65.90 -68.40 -3.39
CA LYS A 3 -66.61 -67.36 -4.18
C LYS A 3 -65.75 -66.15 -4.54
N LEU A 4 -64.73 -65.82 -3.74
CA LEU A 4 -63.80 -64.74 -4.04
C LEU A 4 -62.79 -65.16 -5.11
N ALA A 5 -62.34 -66.42 -5.09
CA ALA A 5 -61.46 -66.98 -6.12
C ALA A 5 -62.15 -67.04 -7.50
N GLN A 6 -63.44 -67.40 -7.56
CA GLN A 6 -64.20 -67.42 -8.81
C GLN A 6 -64.43 -66.01 -9.39
N LEU A 7 -64.61 -65.00 -8.54
CA LEU A 7 -64.79 -63.61 -8.98
C LEU A 7 -63.49 -62.98 -9.51
N ILE A 8 -62.34 -63.42 -8.98
CA ILE A 8 -61.01 -63.05 -9.46
C ILE A 8 -60.74 -63.74 -10.81
N GLN A 9 -61.01 -65.05 -10.92
CA GLN A 9 -60.75 -65.84 -12.12
C GLN A 9 -61.53 -65.36 -13.35
N ASN A 10 -62.76 -64.85 -13.18
CA ASN A 10 -63.58 -64.30 -14.26
C ASN A 10 -63.17 -62.87 -14.67
N ASN A 11 -62.43 -62.16 -13.79
CA ASN A 11 -61.99 -60.77 -14.00
C ASN A 11 -60.47 -60.64 -14.18
N GLU A 12 -59.73 -61.75 -14.22
CA GLU A 12 -58.30 -61.81 -14.60
C GLU A 12 -57.96 -60.92 -15.81
N PRO A 13 -58.70 -60.98 -16.95
CA PRO A 13 -58.38 -60.12 -18.10
C PRO A 13 -58.63 -58.63 -17.83
N LEU A 14 -59.59 -58.27 -16.97
CA LEU A 14 -59.85 -56.87 -16.60
C LEU A 14 -58.78 -56.33 -15.65
N ILE A 15 -58.31 -57.13 -14.71
CA ILE A 15 -57.22 -56.75 -13.81
C ILE A 15 -55.94 -56.55 -14.62
N LEU A 16 -55.62 -57.48 -15.53
CA LEU A 16 -54.46 -57.38 -16.43
C LEU A 16 -54.49 -56.12 -17.31
N THR A 17 -55.65 -55.75 -17.86
CA THR A 17 -55.78 -54.55 -18.69
C THR A 17 -55.62 -53.26 -17.88
N ILE A 18 -56.17 -53.19 -16.66
CA ILE A 18 -55.98 -52.04 -15.76
C ILE A 18 -54.51 -51.88 -15.36
N PHE A 19 -53.83 -52.98 -15.02
CA PHE A 19 -52.40 -52.96 -14.72
C PHE A 19 -51.55 -52.49 -15.91
N LEU A 20 -51.90 -52.93 -17.13
CA LEU A 20 -51.22 -52.50 -18.35
C LEU A 20 -51.36 -50.98 -18.55
N VAL A 21 -52.57 -50.43 -18.36
CA VAL A 21 -52.83 -48.99 -18.52
C VAL A 21 -52.08 -48.17 -17.47
N ILE A 22 -52.08 -48.60 -16.21
CA ILE A 22 -51.34 -47.94 -15.13
C ILE A 22 -49.84 -47.95 -15.41
N PHE A 23 -49.31 -49.09 -15.87
CA PHE A 23 -47.91 -49.20 -16.25
C PHE A 23 -47.54 -48.23 -17.37
N LEU A 24 -48.42 -48.10 -18.38
CA LEU A 24 -48.21 -47.21 -19.52
C LEU A 24 -48.22 -45.73 -19.10
N ILE A 25 -49.09 -45.35 -18.16
CA ILE A 25 -49.14 -43.98 -17.59
C ILE A 25 -47.86 -43.66 -16.80
N ILE A 26 -47.41 -44.58 -15.94
CA ILE A 26 -46.17 -44.40 -15.17
C ILE A 26 -44.96 -44.34 -16.09
N PHE A 27 -44.95 -45.15 -17.15
CA PHE A 27 -43.88 -45.16 -18.14
C PHE A 27 -43.78 -43.83 -18.90
N LEU A 28 -44.93 -43.28 -19.34
CA LEU A 28 -44.98 -41.96 -19.97
C LEU A 28 -44.54 -40.85 -19.01
N TRP A 29 -44.93 -40.93 -17.73
CA TRP A 29 -44.48 -39.98 -16.70
C TRP A 29 -42.97 -40.07 -16.48
N ALA A 30 -42.41 -41.28 -16.41
CA ALA A 30 -40.98 -41.50 -16.24
C ALA A 30 -40.18 -40.90 -17.41
N ILE A 31 -40.65 -41.06 -18.65
CA ILE A 31 -40.04 -40.45 -19.84
C ILE A 31 -40.10 -38.93 -19.76
N PHE A 32 -41.27 -38.36 -19.40
CA PHE A 32 -41.41 -36.91 -19.24
C PHE A 32 -40.45 -36.35 -18.18
N LEU A 33 -40.33 -37.03 -17.04
CA LEU A 33 -39.40 -36.67 -15.98
C LEU A 33 -37.95 -36.76 -16.45
N GLN A 34 -37.59 -37.81 -17.19
CA GLN A 34 -36.24 -37.98 -17.74
C GLN A 34 -35.88 -36.86 -18.71
N ILE A 35 -36.80 -36.43 -19.57
CA ILE A 35 -36.58 -35.31 -20.49
C ILE A 35 -36.42 -34.00 -19.72
N ASN A 36 -37.25 -33.75 -18.70
CA ASN A 36 -37.14 -32.54 -17.90
C ASN A 36 -35.82 -32.51 -17.09
N LEU A 37 -35.41 -33.64 -16.55
CA LEU A 37 -34.12 -33.80 -15.87
C LEU A 37 -32.95 -33.58 -16.82
N ASN A 38 -33.00 -34.12 -18.04
CA ASN A 38 -31.95 -33.89 -19.03
C ASN A 38 -31.91 -32.42 -19.48
N LYS A 39 -33.05 -31.75 -19.67
CA LYS A 39 -33.09 -30.31 -19.99
C LYS A 39 -32.58 -29.42 -18.86
N LEU A 40 -32.85 -29.80 -17.60
CA LEU A 40 -32.32 -29.12 -16.43
C LEU A 40 -30.81 -29.37 -16.26
N LYS A 41 -30.36 -30.58 -16.57
CA LYS A 41 -28.94 -30.95 -16.57
C LYS A 41 -28.18 -30.26 -17.70
N GLU A 42 -28.76 -30.11 -18.88
CA GLU A 42 -28.15 -29.42 -20.03
C GLU A 42 -28.10 -27.90 -19.82
N LYS A 43 -29.16 -27.29 -19.23
CA LYS A 43 -29.11 -25.91 -18.73
C LYS A 43 -28.16 -25.75 -17.55
N GLY A 44 -27.98 -26.80 -16.78
CA GLY A 44 -26.98 -26.92 -15.73
C GLY A 44 -25.58 -26.94 -16.34
N GLU A 45 -25.27 -27.79 -17.31
CA GLU A 45 -23.92 -27.99 -17.85
C GLU A 45 -23.48 -26.87 -18.81
N THR A 46 -24.40 -26.20 -19.49
CA THR A 46 -24.10 -24.99 -20.27
C THR A 46 -23.90 -23.72 -19.42
N PHE A 47 -24.32 -23.74 -18.14
CA PHE A 47 -24.17 -22.62 -17.20
C PHE A 47 -23.28 -22.95 -15.97
N PHE A 48 -23.00 -24.23 -15.74
CA PHE A 48 -22.26 -24.83 -14.62
C PHE A 48 -21.30 -25.93 -15.11
N GLY A 49 -20.90 -25.92 -16.38
CA GLY A 49 -19.79 -26.71 -16.90
C GLY A 49 -18.46 -26.08 -16.50
N GLU A 50 -17.59 -26.86 -15.85
CA GLU A 50 -16.14 -26.65 -15.58
C GLU A 50 -15.66 -25.34 -14.93
N SER A 51 -16.51 -24.34 -14.78
CA SER A 51 -16.09 -22.95 -14.58
C SER A 51 -16.25 -22.50 -13.13
N LYS A 52 -17.21 -22.98 -12.33
CA LYS A 52 -17.41 -22.41 -10.96
C LYS A 52 -16.37 -22.83 -9.91
N VAL A 53 -15.92 -24.08 -9.88
CA VAL A 53 -14.88 -24.51 -8.91
C VAL A 53 -13.52 -23.93 -9.30
N LYS A 54 -13.18 -23.98 -10.59
CA LYS A 54 -11.94 -23.40 -11.13
C LYS A 54 -11.92 -21.88 -11.00
N ASN A 55 -13.04 -21.18 -11.26
CA ASN A 55 -13.09 -19.72 -11.08
C ASN A 55 -12.98 -19.27 -9.63
N ILE A 56 -13.52 -20.02 -8.65
CA ILE A 56 -13.38 -19.64 -7.23
C ILE A 56 -11.96 -19.95 -6.74
N GLU A 57 -11.41 -21.10 -7.11
CA GLU A 57 -10.02 -21.43 -6.80
C GLU A 57 -9.07 -20.41 -7.46
N ASP A 58 -9.26 -20.10 -8.75
CA ASP A 58 -8.50 -19.09 -9.47
C ASP A 58 -8.68 -17.69 -8.86
N LEU A 59 -9.88 -17.32 -8.41
CA LEU A 59 -10.14 -16.04 -7.75
C LEU A 59 -9.44 -15.97 -6.38
N VAL A 60 -9.49 -17.03 -5.58
CA VAL A 60 -8.80 -17.13 -4.30
C VAL A 60 -7.27 -17.16 -4.50
N LEU A 61 -6.78 -17.88 -5.50
CA LEU A 61 -5.36 -17.90 -5.87
C LEU A 61 -4.90 -16.54 -6.37
N ASN A 62 -5.70 -15.85 -7.17
CA ASN A 62 -5.40 -14.50 -7.64
C ASN A 62 -5.41 -13.49 -6.49
N HIS A 63 -6.38 -13.56 -5.58
CA HIS A 63 -6.39 -12.72 -4.38
C HIS A 63 -5.21 -13.02 -3.45
N SER A 64 -4.84 -14.29 -3.27
CA SER A 64 -3.67 -14.69 -2.50
C SER A 64 -2.37 -14.14 -3.11
N LYS A 65 -2.25 -14.19 -4.45
CA LYS A 65 -1.13 -13.55 -5.17
C LYS A 65 -1.14 -12.03 -4.99
N SER A 66 -2.29 -11.38 -5.13
CA SER A 66 -2.43 -9.94 -4.92
C SER A 66 -2.09 -9.53 -3.48
N LEU A 67 -2.48 -10.32 -2.48
CA LEU A 67 -2.11 -10.09 -1.08
C LEU A 67 -0.60 -10.22 -0.87
N LYS A 68 0.05 -11.21 -1.49
CA LYS A 68 1.51 -11.36 -1.45
C LYS A 68 2.23 -10.20 -2.14
N THR A 69 1.71 -9.69 -3.26
CA THR A 69 2.31 -8.51 -3.92
C THR A 69 2.10 -7.26 -3.08
N LEU A 70 0.92 -7.07 -2.51
CA LEU A 70 0.65 -5.95 -1.59
C LEU A 70 1.57 -5.95 -0.38
N ASP A 71 1.79 -7.12 0.22
CA ASP A 71 2.72 -7.27 1.35
C ASP A 71 4.15 -6.87 0.96
N LYS A 72 4.60 -7.32 -0.22
CA LYS A 72 5.89 -6.92 -0.78
C LYS A 72 5.98 -5.41 -1.03
N ASP A 73 4.94 -4.80 -1.61
CA ASP A 73 4.91 -3.37 -1.91
C ASP A 73 4.91 -2.53 -0.63
N ILE A 74 4.20 -2.98 0.42
CA ILE A 74 4.23 -2.35 1.75
C ILE A 74 5.63 -2.42 2.34
N HIS A 75 6.29 -3.57 2.26
CA HIS A 75 7.67 -3.71 2.72
C HIS A 75 8.65 -2.81 1.96
N GLU A 76 8.49 -2.70 0.64
CA GLU A 76 9.29 -1.81 -0.20
C GLU A 76 9.06 -0.33 0.15
N LEU A 77 7.80 0.09 0.28
CA LEU A 77 7.43 1.44 0.71
C LEU A 77 8.00 1.77 2.09
N TYR A 78 7.96 0.83 3.04
CA TYR A 78 8.54 1.01 4.35
C TYR A 78 10.07 1.20 4.28
N SER A 79 10.74 0.39 3.46
CA SER A 79 12.19 0.49 3.23
C SER A 79 12.57 1.85 2.64
N ILE A 80 11.86 2.28 1.58
CA ILE A 80 12.08 3.59 0.93
C ILE A 80 11.83 4.72 1.92
N SER A 81 10.74 4.67 2.68
CA SER A 81 10.43 5.66 3.71
C SER A 81 11.54 5.76 4.75
N ASN A 82 12.09 4.63 5.21
CA ASN A 82 13.19 4.62 6.15
C ASN A 82 14.48 5.20 5.53
N GLN A 83 14.77 4.90 4.26
CA GLN A 83 15.90 5.49 3.54
C GLN A 83 15.76 7.01 3.42
N ILE A 84 14.59 7.51 3.02
CA ILE A 84 14.31 8.94 2.91
C ILE A 84 14.46 9.63 4.26
N ASN A 85 13.90 9.06 5.33
CA ASN A 85 14.05 9.61 6.68
C ASN A 85 15.52 9.68 7.10
N ASN A 86 16.29 8.62 6.87
CA ASN A 86 17.72 8.61 7.19
C ASN A 86 18.50 9.65 6.38
N LEU A 87 18.20 9.80 5.10
CA LEU A 87 18.80 10.84 4.25
C LEU A 87 18.42 12.23 4.75
N ALA A 88 17.15 12.49 5.07
CA ALA A 88 16.71 13.76 5.62
C ALA A 88 17.40 14.12 6.95
N PHE A 89 17.63 13.14 7.83
CA PHE A 89 18.34 13.39 9.08
C PHE A 89 19.84 13.61 8.91
N ARG A 90 20.46 13.10 7.84
CA ARG A 90 21.91 13.22 7.60
C ARG A 90 22.26 14.37 6.64
N SER A 91 21.37 14.71 5.72
CA SER A 91 21.61 15.73 4.71
C SER A 91 21.56 17.14 5.30
N ILE A 92 22.43 18.01 4.79
CA ILE A 92 22.39 19.44 5.08
C ILE A 92 21.37 20.06 4.13
N HIS A 93 20.30 20.62 4.68
CA HIS A 93 19.23 21.27 3.91
C HIS A 93 18.67 22.52 4.59
N LYS A 94 19.16 22.85 5.79
CA LYS A 94 18.86 24.09 6.50
C LYS A 94 20.06 25.02 6.39
N THR A 95 19.89 26.13 5.68
CA THR A 95 21.00 27.05 5.39
C THR A 95 20.65 28.48 5.76
N GLY A 96 21.61 29.21 6.30
CA GLY A 96 21.45 30.63 6.62
C GLY A 96 22.75 31.37 6.33
N LEU A 97 22.67 32.49 5.62
CA LEU A 97 23.82 33.31 5.24
C LEU A 97 23.59 34.74 5.73
N ILE A 98 24.58 35.27 6.45
CA ILE A 98 24.65 36.66 6.86
C ILE A 98 25.96 37.24 6.34
N ARG A 99 25.89 38.43 5.74
CA ARG A 99 27.06 39.23 5.36
C ARG A 99 27.19 40.38 6.35
N PHE A 100 28.43 40.72 6.71
CA PHE A 100 28.71 41.76 7.68
C PHE A 100 30.09 42.38 7.48
N ASN A 101 30.36 43.45 8.22
CA ASN A 101 31.65 44.11 8.28
C ASN A 101 32.16 44.18 9.74
N PRO A 102 33.10 43.32 10.14
CA PRO A 102 33.55 43.23 11.53
C PRO A 102 34.46 44.38 11.97
N PHE A 103 35.04 45.15 11.04
CA PHE A 103 36.08 46.13 11.35
C PHE A 103 35.72 47.57 10.97
N GLY A 104 34.64 47.81 10.20
CA GLY A 104 34.20 49.16 9.81
C GLY A 104 35.14 49.92 8.86
N ASP A 105 36.44 49.61 8.89
CA ASP A 105 37.54 50.30 8.22
C ASP A 105 37.81 49.83 6.77
N VAL A 106 37.07 48.80 6.35
CA VAL A 106 37.05 48.22 5.00
C VAL A 106 35.64 48.41 4.47
N GLY A 107 35.48 49.10 3.34
CA GLY A 107 34.15 49.35 2.76
C GLY A 107 33.43 48.05 2.37
N GLY A 108 32.15 47.94 2.74
CA GLY A 108 31.24 46.85 2.34
C GLY A 108 31.23 45.62 3.25
N ASP A 109 30.19 44.79 3.10
CA ASP A 109 30.01 43.55 3.87
C ASP A 109 30.72 42.36 3.21
N GLN A 110 32.06 42.39 3.27
CA GLN A 110 32.92 41.35 2.68
C GLN A 110 33.11 40.13 3.60
N SER A 111 32.78 40.24 4.88
CA SER A 111 32.78 39.09 5.79
C SER A 111 31.44 38.38 5.74
N PHE A 112 31.42 37.09 6.06
CA PHE A 112 30.19 36.30 6.07
C PHE A 112 30.17 35.25 7.17
N SER A 113 28.97 34.88 7.59
CA SER A 113 28.70 33.72 8.44
C SER A 113 27.64 32.88 7.74
N ILE A 114 27.94 31.60 7.53
CA ILE A 114 27.03 30.63 6.93
C ILE A 114 26.79 29.48 7.91
N ALA A 115 25.53 29.22 8.22
CA ALA A 115 25.09 28.07 9.00
C ALA A 115 24.57 26.99 8.06
N LEU A 116 25.07 25.77 8.23
CA LEU A 116 24.75 24.59 7.44
C LEU A 116 24.29 23.48 8.39
N LEU A 117 22.99 23.20 8.44
CA LEU A 117 22.41 22.23 9.36
C LEU A 117 21.57 21.17 8.62
N ASN A 118 21.42 20.03 9.29
CA ASN A 118 20.50 18.96 8.92
C ASN A 118 19.13 19.11 9.60
N GLY A 119 18.24 18.13 9.36
CA GLY A 119 16.88 18.12 9.92
C GLY A 119 16.83 18.22 11.45
N LYS A 120 17.85 17.71 12.15
CA LYS A 120 17.99 17.73 13.61
C LYS A 120 18.72 18.97 14.15
N ASN A 121 18.98 19.97 13.30
CA ASN A 121 19.77 21.16 13.63
C ASN A 121 21.23 20.83 14.03
N ASN A 122 21.77 19.70 13.56
CA ASN A 122 23.19 19.39 13.69
C ASN A 122 23.92 19.81 12.41
N GLY A 123 25.15 20.26 12.55
CA GLY A 123 25.98 20.66 11.41
C GLY A 123 27.10 21.57 11.84
N LEU A 124 27.27 22.68 11.14
CA LEU A 124 28.37 23.62 11.38
C LEU A 124 28.02 25.04 10.96
N VAL A 125 28.70 26.00 11.57
CA VAL A 125 28.74 27.39 11.13
C VAL A 125 30.15 27.68 10.64
N ILE A 126 30.27 28.31 9.47
CA ILE A 126 31.52 28.81 8.92
C ILE A 126 31.45 30.31 8.89
N SER A 127 32.49 30.97 9.42
CA SER A 127 32.60 32.42 9.41
C SER A 127 33.91 32.83 8.77
N SER A 128 33.82 33.78 7.86
CA SER A 128 34.95 34.33 7.15
C SER A 128 35.06 35.81 7.47
N LEU A 129 36.16 36.19 8.11
CA LEU A 129 36.47 37.57 8.45
C LEU A 129 37.46 38.12 7.43
N PHE A 130 37.02 39.11 6.68
CA PHE A 130 37.83 39.83 5.72
C PHE A 130 38.55 41.00 6.39
N THR A 131 39.86 41.06 6.23
CA THR A 131 40.73 42.16 6.73
C THR A 131 41.60 42.67 5.59
N ARG A 132 42.24 43.84 5.77
CA ARG A 132 43.21 44.37 4.79
C ARG A 132 44.39 43.43 4.55
N GLU A 133 44.76 42.66 5.56
CA GLU A 133 45.88 41.71 5.53
C GLU A 133 45.51 40.35 4.93
N GLY A 134 44.22 40.11 4.67
CA GLY A 134 43.72 38.85 4.13
C GLY A 134 42.43 38.37 4.80
N THR A 135 42.04 37.15 4.46
CA THR A 135 40.81 36.52 4.95
C THR A 135 41.12 35.40 5.93
N ARG A 136 40.44 35.38 7.07
CA ARG A 136 40.53 34.29 8.07
C ARG A 136 39.19 33.57 8.14
N THR A 137 39.20 32.24 8.04
CA THR A 137 38.00 31.41 8.10
C THR A 137 38.00 30.54 9.34
N TYR A 138 36.90 30.54 10.06
CA TYR A 138 36.65 29.75 11.26
C TYR A 138 35.47 28.83 11.03
N SER A 139 35.46 27.69 11.71
CA SER A 139 34.31 26.79 11.74
C SER A 139 34.00 26.35 13.17
N LYS A 140 32.72 26.27 13.49
CA LYS A 140 32.20 25.80 14.77
C LYS A 140 31.16 24.72 14.51
N SER A 141 31.29 23.58 15.19
CA SER A 141 30.31 22.51 15.13
C SER A 141 29.05 22.88 15.89
N ILE A 142 27.90 22.56 15.33
CA ILE A 142 26.58 22.75 15.93
C ILE A 142 25.95 21.39 16.23
N ILE A 143 25.51 21.21 17.47
CA ILE A 143 24.76 20.06 17.95
C ILE A 143 23.43 20.57 18.48
N GLN A 144 22.33 20.11 17.90
CA GLN A 144 20.96 20.47 18.26
C GLN A 144 20.71 21.99 18.30
N GLY A 145 21.29 22.72 17.35
CA GLY A 145 21.17 24.18 17.27
C GLY A 145 21.98 24.94 18.31
N LYS A 146 22.96 24.32 18.97
CA LYS A 146 23.86 24.96 19.94
C LYS A 146 25.30 24.53 19.72
N THR A 147 26.24 25.27 20.31
CA THR A 147 27.66 24.91 20.38
C THR A 147 28.01 24.64 21.84
N GLU A 148 28.72 23.53 22.09
CA GLU A 148 29.11 23.12 23.43
C GLU A 148 30.43 23.75 23.89
N LYS A 149 31.35 24.02 22.95
CA LYS A 149 32.75 24.33 23.27
C LYS A 149 33.11 25.81 23.12
N TYR A 150 32.51 26.51 22.16
CA TYR A 150 32.88 27.89 21.84
C TYR A 150 31.62 28.75 21.66
N PRO A 151 31.51 29.92 22.31
CA PRO A 151 30.37 30.80 22.10
C PRO A 151 30.31 31.27 20.63
N LEU A 152 29.10 31.46 20.12
CA LEU A 152 28.88 32.07 18.82
C LEU A 152 29.04 33.59 18.90
N THR A 153 29.52 34.21 17.82
CA THR A 153 29.39 35.67 17.64
C THR A 153 27.94 36.03 17.29
N GLN A 154 27.60 37.32 17.34
CA GLN A 154 26.25 37.77 17.02
C GLN A 154 25.85 37.40 15.58
N GLU A 155 26.78 37.50 14.64
CA GLU A 155 26.56 37.21 13.22
C GLU A 155 26.43 35.71 12.96
N GLU A 156 27.23 34.89 13.66
CA GLU A 156 27.09 33.43 13.65
C GLU A 156 25.74 32.99 14.22
N GLU A 157 25.30 33.59 15.33
CA GLU A 157 24.01 33.29 15.95
C GLU A 157 22.83 33.71 15.05
N GLN A 158 22.95 34.85 14.36
CA GLN A 158 21.98 35.29 13.36
C GLN A 158 21.91 34.31 12.18
N ALA A 159 23.05 33.90 11.62
CA ALA A 159 23.10 32.91 10.54
C ALA A 159 22.44 31.59 10.97
N LEU A 160 22.69 31.15 12.20
CA LEU A 160 22.09 29.96 12.78
C LEU A 160 20.57 30.08 12.92
N LYS A 161 20.06 31.23 13.41
CA LYS A 161 18.62 31.51 13.49
C LYS A 161 17.95 31.47 12.12
N VAL A 162 18.59 32.07 11.10
CA VAL A 162 18.08 32.03 9.72
C VAL A 162 18.03 30.60 9.18
N ALA A 163 19.09 29.80 9.41
CA ALA A 163 19.12 28.41 8.98
C ALA A 163 17.99 27.59 9.62
N ILE A 164 17.74 27.76 10.92
CA ILE A 164 16.67 27.05 11.64
C ILE A 164 15.28 27.46 11.11
N ALA A 165 15.10 28.75 10.78
CA ALA A 165 13.85 29.27 10.23
C ALA A 165 13.63 28.96 8.74
N SER A 166 14.67 28.57 8.00
CA SER A 166 14.59 28.34 6.54
C SER A 166 13.57 27.25 6.15
N THR A 167 13.36 26.25 7.00
CA THR A 167 12.37 25.18 6.76
C THR A 167 10.92 25.65 6.90
N SER A 168 10.64 26.70 7.68
CA SER A 168 9.27 27.17 7.89
C SER A 168 8.75 28.10 6.77
N LYS A 169 9.61 28.52 5.84
CA LYS A 169 9.26 29.44 4.75
C LYS A 169 8.99 28.78 3.39
N GLN A 170 9.10 27.45 3.31
CA GLN A 170 8.91 26.69 2.05
C GLN A 170 7.58 25.93 1.97
N VAL A 171 6.60 26.25 2.82
CA VAL A 171 5.23 25.71 2.78
C VAL A 171 4.23 26.83 2.53
#